data_AF-A0A1W6LJ67-F1
#
_entry.id   AF-A0A1W6LJ67-F1
#
_cell.length_a   1.000
_cell.length_b   1.000
_cell.length_c   1.000
_cell.angle_alpha   90.00
_cell.angle_beta   90.00
_cell.angle_gamma   90.00
#
_symmetry.space_group_name_H-M   'P 1'
#
loop_
_entity.id
_entity.type
_entity.pdbx_description
1 polymer ?
#
loop_
_entity_poly.entity_id
_entity_poly.type
_entity_poly.pdbx_seq_one_letter_code
_entity_poly.pdbx_strand_id
1 'polypeptide(L)'
;MTNGKFRQLLTIVLVLSTVSYAAYWDGGAGTTSWNDAANWDPDGVPTPDTDLELGAEPAQEIVVSANASSSRIDLGYENDYDVNFTVDGATLTTGWFVNASKKVDATVNITNGGTLDTAYNRLYISNYGTGVINVYDGTVKNLNTEYGIFMCGKPAGEATINLYDGEIIANGIETGNQWTVNIGSGELKLNGDHRTFMNTYSDNFNPIQGMTSIQVDYDSQGDLTTVTAVPEPATLTLLGIGGLSLFRRKRKN
;
A
#
# COMPACT_ATOMS: atom_id res chain seq x y z
N MET A 1 -52.02 41.22 20.89
CA MET A 1 -51.54 40.49 19.70
C MET A 1 -50.45 41.36 19.09
N THR A 2 -49.15 41.21 19.40
CA THR A 2 -48.22 40.21 18.84
C THR A 2 -46.91 40.21 19.65
N ASN A 3 -46.79 39.35 20.67
CA ASN A 3 -45.54 39.18 21.44
C ASN A 3 -45.06 37.73 21.30
N GLY A 4 -44.51 37.38 20.14
CA GLY A 4 -44.09 36.01 19.86
C GLY A 4 -43.03 35.83 18.79
N LYS A 5 -42.30 36.89 18.40
CA LYS A 5 -41.31 36.84 17.31
C LYS A 5 -39.85 37.04 17.71
N PHE A 6 -39.54 37.09 19.01
CA PHE A 6 -38.21 37.50 19.48
C PHE A 6 -37.51 36.50 20.43
N ARG A 7 -38.01 35.27 20.58
CA ARG A 7 -37.46 34.29 21.55
C ARG A 7 -36.86 33.00 20.99
N GLN A 8 -36.82 32.80 19.67
CA GLN A 8 -36.18 31.61 19.09
C GLN A 8 -35.32 31.95 17.87
N LEU A 9 -34.79 33.18 17.82
CA LEU A 9 -33.81 33.63 16.83
C LEU A 9 -32.39 33.67 17.44
N LEU A 10 -32.09 32.71 18.34
CA LEU A 10 -30.74 32.42 18.81
C LEU A 10 -30.53 30.90 18.86
N THR A 11 -31.00 30.19 17.84
CA THR A 11 -30.24 29.03 17.38
C THR A 11 -29.01 29.62 16.69
N ILE A 12 -27.99 29.96 17.49
CA ILE A 12 -26.63 29.90 16.99
C ILE A 12 -26.49 28.44 16.59
N VAL A 13 -26.77 28.15 15.33
CA VAL A 13 -26.24 26.97 14.67
C VAL A 13 -24.74 27.22 14.78
N LEU A 14 -24.16 26.69 15.86
CA LEU A 14 -22.75 26.43 15.93
C LEU A 14 -22.56 25.40 14.81
N VAL A 15 -22.37 25.92 13.60
CA VAL A 15 -21.81 25.14 12.50
C VAL A 15 -20.45 24.77 13.05
N LEU A 16 -20.38 23.61 13.71
CA LEU A 16 -19.16 22.87 13.92
C LEU A 16 -18.66 22.59 12.50
N SER A 17 -17.96 23.56 11.93
CA SER A 17 -17.07 23.29 10.82
C SER A 17 -16.11 22.24 11.39
N THR A 18 -16.26 21.00 10.95
CA THR A 18 -15.29 19.94 11.15
C THR A 18 -14.02 20.43 10.49
N VAL A 19 -13.18 21.11 11.26
CA VAL A 19 -11.85 21.50 10.80
C VAL A 19 -11.09 20.18 10.73
N SER A 20 -10.61 19.81 9.55
CA SER A 20 -9.63 18.72 9.44
C SER A 20 -8.50 19.06 10.41
N TYR A 21 -8.24 18.14 11.32
CA TYR A 21 -7.25 18.31 12.36
C TYR A 21 -5.96 17.64 11.89
N ALA A 22 -4.86 18.39 11.80
CA ALA A 22 -3.57 17.81 11.47
C ALA A 22 -2.93 17.21 12.73
N ALA A 23 -2.43 15.99 12.64
CA ALA A 23 -1.63 15.39 13.69
C ALA A 23 -0.29 14.89 13.14
N TYR A 24 0.74 14.99 13.97
CA TYR A 24 2.13 14.69 13.62
C TYR A 24 2.63 13.57 14.50
N TRP A 25 3.42 12.65 13.94
CA TRP A 25 4.10 11.67 14.77
C TRP A 25 5.31 12.32 15.45
N ASP A 26 5.31 12.33 16.79
CA ASP A 26 6.40 12.88 17.59
C ASP A 26 7.14 11.81 18.42
N GLY A 27 6.56 10.61 18.54
CA GLY A 27 7.15 9.50 19.31
C GLY A 27 7.25 9.76 20.82
N GLY A 28 6.47 10.70 21.37
CA GLY A 28 6.56 11.13 22.77
C GLY A 28 6.35 10.03 23.80
N ALA A 29 5.71 8.91 23.45
CA ALA A 29 5.55 7.76 24.33
C ALA A 29 6.78 6.84 24.39
N GLY A 30 7.74 7.01 23.47
CA GLY A 30 8.90 6.13 23.34
C GLY A 30 8.55 4.72 22.81
N THR A 31 7.42 4.60 22.12
CA THR A 31 6.96 3.35 21.48
C THR A 31 6.78 3.58 19.98
N THR A 32 6.60 2.50 19.21
CA THR A 32 6.29 2.57 17.76
C THR A 32 4.79 2.44 17.47
N SER A 33 3.95 2.36 18.51
CA SER A 33 2.53 2.02 18.37
C SER A 33 1.70 3.20 17.88
N TRP A 34 1.01 3.03 16.75
CA TRP A 34 0.02 3.99 16.24
C TRP A 34 -1.02 4.37 17.29
N ASN A 35 -1.48 3.41 18.07
CA ASN A 35 -2.58 3.60 19.02
C ASN A 35 -2.14 4.19 20.37
N ASP A 36 -0.87 4.57 20.52
CA ASP A 36 -0.42 5.29 21.70
C ASP A 36 -0.62 6.80 21.48
N ALA A 37 -1.54 7.40 22.23
CA ALA A 37 -1.91 8.80 22.05
C ALA A 37 -0.70 9.74 22.24
N ALA A 38 0.24 9.39 23.11
CA ALA A 38 1.42 10.22 23.40
C ALA A 38 2.52 10.14 22.32
N ASN A 39 2.31 9.39 21.23
CA ASN A 39 3.18 9.42 20.04
C ASN A 39 2.72 10.44 18.98
N TRP A 40 1.64 11.16 19.25
CA TRP A 40 1.06 12.13 18.34
C TRP A 40 1.13 13.51 18.96
N ASP A 41 1.52 14.51 18.17
CA ASP A 41 1.35 15.92 18.53
C ASP A 41 0.12 16.47 17.80
N PRO A 42 -0.90 16.94 18.54
CA PRO A 42 -1.10 16.84 19.98
C PRO A 42 -1.49 15.42 20.41
N ASP A 43 -1.28 15.14 21.70
CA ASP A 43 -1.52 13.84 22.34
C ASP A 43 -2.94 13.30 22.06
N GLY A 44 -3.08 12.48 21.02
CA GLY A 44 -4.37 11.99 20.55
C GLY A 44 -4.22 11.04 19.35
N VAL A 45 -4.86 9.87 19.43
CA VAL A 45 -4.85 8.91 18.33
C VAL A 45 -5.63 9.48 17.14
N PRO A 46 -5.08 9.41 15.91
CA PRO A 46 -5.77 9.86 14.71
C PRO A 46 -7.14 9.21 14.50
N THR A 47 -8.04 9.98 13.92
CA THR A 47 -9.43 9.60 13.61
C THR A 47 -9.67 9.70 12.10
N PRO A 48 -10.81 9.23 11.57
CA PRO A 48 -11.11 9.35 10.13
C PRO A 48 -11.07 10.79 9.57
N ASP A 49 -11.16 11.81 10.43
CA ASP A 49 -11.14 13.24 10.05
C ASP A 49 -9.74 13.88 10.24
N THR A 50 -8.73 13.09 10.55
CA THR A 50 -7.36 13.56 10.85
C THR A 50 -6.46 13.43 9.62
N ASP A 51 -5.84 14.53 9.20
CA ASP A 51 -4.79 14.52 8.18
C ASP A 51 -3.43 14.34 8.87
N LEU A 52 -2.59 13.48 8.32
CA LEU A 52 -1.33 13.07 8.94
C LEU A 52 -0.14 13.38 8.05
N GLU A 53 0.83 14.04 8.65
CA GLU A 53 2.12 14.33 8.03
C GLU A 53 3.18 13.64 8.88
N LEU A 54 3.78 12.58 8.33
CA LEU A 54 4.74 11.74 9.05
C LEU A 54 6.16 12.05 8.58
N GLY A 55 7.14 11.79 9.46
CA GLY A 55 8.56 12.06 9.25
C GLY A 55 9.07 13.05 10.30
N ALA A 56 9.91 12.58 11.23
CA ALA A 56 10.64 13.39 12.20
C ALA A 56 12.00 12.73 12.47
N GLU A 57 12.86 13.40 13.24
CA GLU A 57 14.14 12.85 13.67
C GLU A 57 14.04 12.22 15.07
N PRO A 58 14.61 11.01 15.27
CA PRO A 58 15.24 10.14 14.27
C PRO A 58 14.21 9.46 13.33
N ALA A 59 14.69 8.86 12.23
CA ALA A 59 13.87 8.09 11.29
C ALA A 59 12.83 7.22 12.01
N GLN A 60 11.58 7.34 11.58
CA GLN A 60 10.43 6.86 12.35
C GLN A 60 10.09 5.41 12.01
N GLU A 61 9.80 4.63 13.04
CA GLU A 61 9.13 3.34 12.91
C GLU A 61 7.73 3.44 13.52
N ILE A 62 6.71 3.22 12.70
CA ILE A 62 5.30 3.32 13.08
C ILE A 62 4.61 1.99 12.77
N VAL A 63 3.92 1.42 13.76
CA VAL A 63 3.26 0.13 13.69
C VAL A 63 1.78 0.26 14.03
N VAL A 64 0.93 -0.13 13.09
CA VAL A 64 -0.52 -0.26 13.26
C VAL A 64 -0.85 -1.71 13.57
N SER A 65 -1.01 -2.03 14.86
CA SER A 65 -1.34 -3.38 15.34
C SER A 65 -2.79 -3.53 15.85
N ALA A 66 -3.55 -2.44 15.83
CA ALA A 66 -4.99 -2.42 16.03
C ALA A 66 -5.65 -1.54 14.95
N ASN A 67 -6.94 -1.77 14.69
CA ASN A 67 -7.65 -1.05 13.63
C ASN A 67 -7.54 0.47 13.82
N ALA A 68 -7.22 1.16 12.73
CA ALA A 68 -6.94 2.58 12.73
C ALA A 68 -7.51 3.24 11.48
N SER A 69 -7.63 4.58 11.54
CA SER A 69 -8.13 5.35 10.42
C SER A 69 -7.62 6.78 10.41
N SER A 70 -7.55 7.36 9.22
CA SER A 70 -7.17 8.76 8.97
C SER A 70 -7.91 9.30 7.74
N SER A 71 -7.97 10.61 7.57
CA SER A 71 -8.44 11.24 6.33
C SER A 71 -7.35 11.14 5.26
N ARG A 72 -6.10 11.46 5.63
CA ARG A 72 -4.94 11.50 4.75
C ARG A 72 -3.68 11.09 5.51
N ILE A 73 -2.75 10.44 4.80
CA ILE A 73 -1.40 10.15 5.29
C ILE A 73 -0.39 10.55 4.22
N ASP A 74 0.57 11.40 4.57
CA ASP A 74 1.73 11.69 3.76
C ASP A 74 3.02 11.30 4.51
N LEU A 75 3.73 10.29 4.00
CA LEU A 75 4.99 9.83 4.58
C LEU A 75 6.15 10.71 4.09
N GLY A 76 6.90 11.27 5.04
CA GLY A 76 8.04 12.16 4.80
C GLY A 76 7.67 13.53 4.27
N TYR A 77 6.48 14.05 4.61
CA TYR A 77 6.02 15.34 4.07
C TYR A 77 6.74 16.55 4.68
N GLU A 78 6.97 16.64 5.98
CA GLU A 78 7.48 17.91 6.54
C GLU A 78 8.99 17.98 6.68
N ASN A 79 9.69 16.85 6.80
CA ASN A 79 11.00 16.89 7.46
C ASN A 79 12.15 16.20 6.70
N ASP A 80 11.95 15.79 5.44
CA ASP A 80 12.99 15.15 4.62
C ASP A 80 13.62 13.89 5.27
N TYR A 81 12.90 13.24 6.18
CA TYR A 81 13.34 12.02 6.87
C TYR A 81 12.62 10.79 6.37
N ASP A 82 13.35 9.67 6.43
CA ASP A 82 12.84 8.36 6.05
C ASP A 82 11.80 7.85 7.05
N VAL A 83 10.81 7.12 6.55
CA VAL A 83 9.71 6.58 7.35
C VAL A 83 9.53 5.09 7.06
N ASN A 84 9.53 4.29 8.11
CA ASN A 84 9.15 2.89 8.08
C ASN A 84 7.77 2.73 8.71
N PHE A 85 6.80 2.31 7.91
CA PHE A 85 5.41 2.18 8.31
C PHE A 85 4.95 0.73 8.16
N THR A 86 4.36 0.15 9.21
CA THR A 86 3.92 -1.25 9.19
C THR A 86 2.44 -1.37 9.57
N VAL A 87 1.67 -2.11 8.78
CA VAL A 87 0.31 -2.55 9.13
C VAL A 87 0.38 -4.03 9.50
N ASP A 88 0.25 -4.31 10.79
CA ASP A 88 0.57 -5.60 11.40
C ASP A 88 -0.69 -6.29 11.94
N GLY A 89 -1.28 -7.19 11.15
CA GLY A 89 -2.47 -7.96 11.53
C GLY A 89 -3.75 -7.14 11.78
N ALA A 90 -3.72 -5.84 11.48
CA ALA A 90 -4.82 -4.90 11.65
C ALA A 90 -5.28 -4.30 10.33
N THR A 91 -6.38 -3.56 10.35
CA THR A 91 -6.84 -2.75 9.21
C THR A 91 -6.54 -1.27 9.46
N LEU A 92 -5.80 -0.65 8.55
CA LEU A 92 -5.68 0.80 8.43
C LEU A 92 -6.56 1.28 7.27
N THR A 93 -7.57 2.12 7.55
CA THR A 93 -8.40 2.74 6.52
C THR A 93 -8.06 4.23 6.41
N THR A 94 -7.67 4.66 5.22
CA THR A 94 -7.39 6.08 4.95
C THR A 94 -8.02 6.55 3.66
N GLY A 95 -8.28 7.84 3.55
CA GLY A 95 -8.74 8.42 2.30
C GLY A 95 -7.60 8.52 1.30
N TRP A 96 -6.66 9.43 1.56
CA TRP A 96 -5.49 9.65 0.71
C TRP A 96 -4.24 9.05 1.35
N PHE A 97 -3.42 8.36 0.56
CA PHE A 97 -2.15 7.81 1.04
C PHE A 97 -1.03 8.15 0.08
N VAL A 98 -0.03 8.88 0.57
CA VAL A 98 1.16 9.24 -0.19
C VAL A 98 2.38 8.64 0.50
N ASN A 99 2.87 7.55 -0.09
CA ASN A 99 4.19 7.03 0.27
C ASN A 99 5.28 7.88 -0.42
N ALA A 100 6.40 8.10 0.28
CA ALA A 100 7.52 8.95 -0.15
C ALA A 100 7.06 10.31 -0.74
N SER A 101 6.39 11.11 0.08
CA SER A 101 5.71 12.33 -0.35
C SER A 101 6.66 13.46 -0.76
N LYS A 102 7.88 13.51 -0.22
CA LYS A 102 8.97 14.43 -0.66
C LYS A 102 10.20 13.62 -1.07
N LYS A 103 11.38 14.24 -1.17
CA LYS A 103 12.65 13.57 -1.51
C LYS A 103 13.16 12.73 -0.33
N VAL A 104 12.35 11.77 0.09
CA VAL A 104 12.57 10.87 1.23
C VAL A 104 12.44 9.44 0.77
N ASP A 105 13.06 8.52 1.51
CA ASP A 105 12.83 7.10 1.31
C ASP A 105 11.77 6.63 2.32
N ALA A 106 10.69 6.03 1.83
CA ALA A 106 9.62 5.55 2.69
C ALA A 106 9.21 4.12 2.33
N THR A 107 9.16 3.29 3.36
CA THR A 107 8.85 1.87 3.24
C THR A 107 7.57 1.57 3.99
N VAL A 108 6.60 0.95 3.31
CA VAL A 108 5.38 0.40 3.90
C VAL A 108 5.47 -1.13 3.91
N ASN A 109 5.23 -1.75 5.05
CA ASN A 109 5.15 -3.20 5.21
C ASN A 109 3.73 -3.61 5.60
N ILE A 110 3.18 -4.60 4.91
CA ILE A 110 1.88 -5.20 5.24
C ILE A 110 2.14 -6.64 5.66
N THR A 111 1.89 -6.96 6.93
CA THR A 111 2.30 -8.22 7.58
C THR A 111 1.21 -8.81 8.47
N ASN A 112 1.34 -10.09 8.80
CA ASN A 112 0.46 -10.89 9.67
C ASN A 112 -1.02 -10.78 9.29
N GLY A 113 -1.33 -10.69 7.99
CA GLY A 113 -2.70 -10.51 7.50
C GLY A 113 -3.23 -9.07 7.58
N GLY A 114 -2.35 -8.09 7.78
CA GLY A 114 -2.72 -6.67 7.82
C GLY A 114 -3.38 -6.19 6.52
N THR A 115 -4.20 -5.15 6.62
CA THR A 115 -4.88 -4.53 5.47
C THR A 115 -4.65 -3.02 5.45
N LEU A 116 -4.07 -2.51 4.36
CA LEU A 116 -4.07 -1.08 4.04
C LEU A 116 -5.22 -0.81 3.05
N ASP A 117 -6.24 -0.09 3.49
CA ASP A 117 -7.40 0.27 2.68
C ASP A 117 -7.40 1.78 2.38
N THR A 118 -7.24 2.11 1.10
CA THR A 118 -7.22 3.48 0.58
C THR A 118 -8.49 3.81 -0.22
N ALA A 119 -9.60 3.10 0.06
CA ALA A 119 -10.83 3.07 -0.74
C ALA A 119 -11.40 4.42 -1.20
N TYR A 120 -11.14 5.52 -0.49
CA TYR A 120 -11.76 6.80 -0.80
C TYR A 120 -10.96 7.68 -1.77
N ASN A 121 -9.67 7.39 -2.03
CA ASN A 121 -8.85 8.25 -2.90
C ASN A 121 -7.66 7.50 -3.51
N ARG A 122 -6.61 8.22 -3.92
CA ARG A 122 -5.40 7.66 -4.54
C ARG A 122 -4.46 7.04 -3.52
N LEU A 123 -3.76 6.00 -3.96
CA LEU A 123 -2.55 5.49 -3.31
C LEU A 123 -1.35 5.87 -4.18
N TYR A 124 -0.44 6.71 -3.67
CA TYR A 124 0.86 6.93 -4.29
C TYR A 124 1.89 6.00 -3.66
N ILE A 125 2.57 5.22 -4.48
CA ILE A 125 3.75 4.45 -4.05
C ILE A 125 4.93 5.38 -3.86
N SER A 126 5.12 6.32 -4.78
CA SER A 126 6.07 7.43 -4.64
C SER A 126 5.49 8.72 -5.21
N ASN A 127 5.77 9.85 -4.58
CA ASN A 127 5.52 11.16 -5.17
C ASN A 127 6.81 11.79 -5.69
N TYR A 128 7.78 12.07 -4.80
CA TYR A 128 9.04 12.76 -5.13
C TYR A 128 10.30 11.98 -4.74
N GLY A 129 10.21 10.98 -3.88
CA GLY A 129 11.35 10.21 -3.34
C GLY A 129 11.30 8.74 -3.72
N THR A 130 11.89 7.88 -2.89
CA THR A 130 11.86 6.43 -3.12
C THR A 130 10.79 5.79 -2.26
N GLY A 131 9.77 5.24 -2.90
CA GLY A 131 8.67 4.59 -2.22
C GLY A 131 8.70 3.08 -2.43
N VAL A 132 8.68 2.34 -1.32
CA VAL A 132 8.60 0.88 -1.34
C VAL A 132 7.36 0.42 -0.59
N ILE A 133 6.57 -0.47 -1.20
CA ILE A 133 5.53 -1.22 -0.50
C ILE A 133 5.86 -2.71 -0.57
N ASN A 134 5.96 -3.33 0.60
CA ASN A 134 6.16 -4.77 0.78
C ASN A 134 4.86 -5.40 1.29
N VAL A 135 4.32 -6.37 0.56
CA VAL A 135 3.11 -7.09 0.95
C VAL A 135 3.49 -8.54 1.22
N TYR A 136 3.67 -8.88 2.51
CA TYR A 136 4.16 -10.19 2.92
C TYR A 136 3.07 -11.24 2.89
N ASP A 137 1.98 -11.03 3.62
CA ASP A 137 0.88 -11.99 3.79
C ASP A 137 -0.46 -11.28 4.09
N GLY A 138 -0.59 -10.02 3.67
CA GLY A 138 -1.78 -9.19 3.85
C GLY A 138 -2.30 -8.60 2.56
N THR A 139 -3.04 -7.50 2.67
CA THR A 139 -3.76 -6.90 1.53
C THR A 139 -3.58 -5.39 1.44
N VAL A 140 -3.35 -4.86 0.24
CA VAL A 140 -3.55 -3.43 -0.06
C VAL A 140 -4.78 -3.28 -0.96
N LYS A 141 -5.69 -2.38 -0.60
CA LYS A 141 -6.92 -2.11 -1.35
C LYS A 141 -6.97 -0.66 -1.82
N ASN A 142 -7.24 -0.46 -3.10
CA ASN A 142 -7.60 0.82 -3.70
C ASN A 142 -8.79 0.61 -4.66
N LEU A 143 -9.97 0.42 -4.10
CA LEU A 143 -11.19 0.10 -4.87
C LEU A 143 -11.93 1.34 -5.37
N ASN A 144 -11.29 2.50 -5.37
CA ASN A 144 -11.86 3.71 -5.92
C ASN A 144 -12.06 3.52 -7.44
N THR A 145 -13.24 3.82 -7.97
CA THR A 145 -13.53 3.59 -9.40
C THR A 145 -12.97 4.68 -10.31
N GLU A 146 -12.61 5.83 -9.75
CA GLU A 146 -12.06 6.97 -10.50
C GLU A 146 -10.53 7.01 -10.44
N TYR A 147 -9.95 6.50 -9.36
CA TYR A 147 -8.52 6.55 -9.08
C TYR A 147 -7.92 5.15 -8.94
N GLY A 148 -6.61 5.03 -9.12
CA GLY A 148 -5.87 3.79 -8.90
C GLY A 148 -4.62 3.99 -8.06
N ILE A 149 -3.68 3.07 -8.24
CA ILE A 149 -2.34 3.16 -7.67
C ILE A 149 -1.48 4.01 -8.58
N PHE A 150 -0.92 5.09 -8.05
CA PHE A 150 0.03 5.94 -8.74
C PHE A 150 1.43 5.45 -8.37
N MET A 151 2.15 4.87 -9.34
CA MET A 151 3.51 4.42 -9.09
C MET A 151 4.40 5.62 -8.77
N CYS A 152 4.49 6.61 -9.67
CA CYS A 152 5.22 7.85 -9.40
C CYS A 152 4.38 9.08 -9.74
N GLY A 153 4.11 9.93 -8.75
CA GLY A 153 3.37 11.18 -8.94
C GLY A 153 4.15 12.27 -9.68
N LYS A 154 5.49 12.21 -9.67
CA LYS A 154 6.40 13.20 -10.29
C LYS A 154 7.61 12.54 -10.96
N PRO A 155 8.30 13.26 -11.87
CA PRO A 155 9.45 12.72 -12.61
C PRO A 155 10.63 12.22 -11.77
N ALA A 156 10.76 12.68 -10.52
CA ALA A 156 11.85 12.31 -9.61
C ALA A 156 11.50 11.13 -8.69
N GLY A 157 10.24 10.66 -8.68
CA GLY A 157 9.84 9.57 -7.82
C GLY A 157 10.24 8.20 -8.38
N GLU A 158 10.76 7.36 -7.50
CA GLU A 158 11.08 5.95 -7.76
C GLU A 158 10.15 5.06 -6.94
N ALA A 159 9.53 4.05 -7.57
CA ALA A 159 8.48 3.27 -6.94
C ALA A 159 8.71 1.77 -7.05
N THR A 160 8.67 1.06 -5.94
CA THR A 160 8.77 -0.40 -5.90
C THR A 160 7.59 -1.00 -5.14
N ILE A 161 6.94 -1.98 -5.75
CA ILE A 161 6.02 -2.88 -5.05
C ILE A 161 6.65 -4.27 -5.01
N ASN A 162 6.66 -4.91 -3.84
CA ASN A 162 7.06 -6.30 -3.65
C ASN A 162 5.87 -7.11 -3.14
N LEU A 163 5.41 -8.07 -3.94
CA LEU A 163 4.33 -9.00 -3.59
C LEU A 163 4.94 -10.35 -3.23
N TYR A 164 5.07 -10.64 -1.94
CA TYR A 164 5.67 -11.90 -1.49
C TYR A 164 4.62 -13.02 -1.46
N ASP A 165 3.71 -13.05 -0.48
CA ASP A 165 2.57 -13.97 -0.43
C ASP A 165 1.22 -13.24 -0.33
N GLY A 166 1.24 -11.91 -0.15
CA GLY A 166 0.04 -11.10 -0.04
C GLY A 166 -0.52 -10.60 -1.38
N GLU A 167 -1.55 -9.75 -1.32
CA GLU A 167 -2.24 -9.28 -2.52
C GLU A 167 -2.44 -7.76 -2.55
N ILE A 168 -2.52 -7.22 -3.77
CA ILE A 168 -3.00 -5.87 -4.03
C ILE A 168 -4.25 -5.96 -4.89
N ILE A 169 -5.31 -5.27 -4.49
CA ILE A 169 -6.56 -5.15 -5.23
C ILE A 169 -6.81 -3.67 -5.54
N ALA A 170 -6.82 -3.30 -6.82
CA ALA A 170 -6.99 -1.92 -7.23
C ALA A 170 -7.86 -1.78 -8.47
N ASN A 171 -8.30 -0.56 -8.79
CA ASN A 171 -8.99 -0.28 -10.05
C ASN A 171 -8.03 -0.22 -11.25
N GLY A 172 -6.80 0.22 -11.02
CA GLY A 172 -5.79 0.33 -12.07
C GLY A 172 -4.45 0.82 -11.51
N ILE A 173 -3.47 0.94 -12.41
CA ILE A 173 -2.15 1.49 -12.12
C ILE A 173 -1.88 2.65 -13.08
N GLU A 174 -1.46 3.78 -12.52
CA GLU A 174 -0.96 4.92 -13.25
C GLU A 174 0.57 4.95 -13.14
N THR A 175 1.24 4.95 -14.28
CA THR A 175 2.70 4.86 -14.35
C THR A 175 3.35 6.23 -14.18
N GLY A 176 4.60 6.20 -13.74
CA GLY A 176 5.49 7.35 -13.79
C GLY A 176 6.82 6.98 -14.44
N ASN A 177 7.87 7.73 -14.13
CA ASN A 177 9.17 7.55 -14.77
C ASN A 177 9.84 6.21 -14.43
N GLN A 178 10.05 5.92 -13.15
CA GLN A 178 10.81 4.77 -12.69
C GLN A 178 10.01 3.98 -11.68
N TRP A 179 9.54 2.81 -12.10
CA TRP A 179 8.75 1.95 -11.23
C TRP A 179 9.01 0.47 -11.51
N THR A 180 8.74 -0.36 -10.53
CA THR A 180 8.88 -1.81 -10.64
C THR A 180 7.87 -2.51 -9.74
N VAL A 181 7.35 -3.65 -10.21
CA VAL A 181 6.53 -4.56 -9.43
C VAL A 181 7.22 -5.93 -9.43
N ASN A 182 7.68 -6.34 -8.26
CA ASN A 182 8.30 -7.63 -8.04
C ASN A 182 7.26 -8.60 -7.48
N ILE A 183 7.11 -9.78 -8.10
CA ILE A 183 6.04 -10.74 -7.78
C ILE A 183 6.62 -12.11 -7.45
N GLY A 184 6.42 -12.54 -6.21
CA GLY A 184 6.68 -13.89 -5.71
C GLY A 184 5.42 -14.74 -5.80
N SER A 185 4.97 -15.30 -4.68
CA SER A 185 3.71 -16.04 -4.55
C SER A 185 2.47 -15.14 -4.48
N GLY A 186 2.64 -13.84 -4.27
CA GLY A 186 1.56 -12.87 -4.15
C GLY A 186 0.89 -12.53 -5.48
N GLU A 187 -0.17 -11.73 -5.40
CA GLU A 187 -1.03 -11.43 -6.56
C GLU A 187 -1.35 -9.93 -6.68
N LEU A 188 -1.39 -9.44 -7.92
CA LEU A 188 -1.94 -8.12 -8.25
C LEU A 188 -3.26 -8.30 -9.01
N LYS A 189 -4.33 -7.72 -8.49
CA LYS A 189 -5.70 -7.80 -9.04
C LYS A 189 -6.19 -6.41 -9.42
N LEU A 190 -6.52 -6.22 -10.69
CA LEU A 190 -7.00 -4.95 -11.24
C LEU A 190 -8.40 -5.09 -11.83
N ASN A 191 -9.34 -4.23 -11.41
CA ASN A 191 -10.69 -4.20 -11.99
C ASN A 191 -10.62 -3.78 -13.46
N GLY A 192 -11.29 -4.51 -14.35
CA GLY A 192 -11.27 -4.30 -15.79
C GLY A 192 -10.26 -5.18 -16.54
N ASP A 193 -10.25 -5.06 -17.88
CA ASP A 193 -9.26 -5.68 -18.76
C ASP A 193 -8.01 -4.78 -18.92
N HIS A 194 -6.95 -5.10 -18.19
CA HIS A 194 -5.68 -4.38 -18.20
C HIS A 194 -4.58 -5.09 -19.00
N ARG A 195 -4.89 -6.13 -19.76
CA ARG A 195 -3.88 -6.92 -20.48
C ARG A 195 -3.01 -6.09 -21.44
N THR A 196 -3.61 -5.11 -22.11
CA THR A 196 -2.89 -4.18 -23.00
C THR A 196 -1.83 -3.38 -22.24
N PHE A 197 -2.19 -2.87 -21.06
CA PHE A 197 -1.26 -2.16 -20.19
C PHE A 197 -0.12 -3.08 -19.74
N MET A 198 -0.45 -4.29 -19.27
CA MET A 198 0.55 -5.26 -18.78
C MET A 198 1.53 -5.68 -19.86
N ASN A 199 1.07 -5.88 -21.09
CA ASN A 199 1.96 -6.19 -22.22
C ASN A 199 2.89 -5.02 -22.54
N THR A 200 2.38 -3.79 -22.47
CA THR A 200 3.15 -2.57 -22.76
C THR A 200 4.28 -2.35 -21.77
N TYR A 201 4.06 -2.68 -20.50
CA TYR A 201 5.01 -2.46 -19.40
C TYR A 201 5.57 -3.75 -18.82
N SER A 202 5.65 -4.82 -19.62
CA SER A 202 6.05 -6.15 -19.15
C SER A 202 7.43 -6.16 -18.48
N ASP A 203 8.36 -5.32 -18.92
CA ASP A 203 9.71 -5.19 -18.34
C ASP A 203 9.72 -4.62 -16.91
N ASN A 204 8.62 -4.00 -16.46
CA ASN A 204 8.48 -3.48 -15.10
C ASN A 204 7.96 -4.54 -14.12
N PHE A 205 7.57 -5.73 -14.59
CA PHE A 205 7.07 -6.83 -13.76
C PHE A 205 8.12 -7.95 -13.67
N ASN A 206 8.68 -8.14 -12.48
CA ASN A 206 9.78 -9.08 -12.28
C ASN A 206 9.36 -10.24 -11.37
N PRO A 207 9.56 -11.50 -11.79
CA PRO A 207 9.38 -12.63 -10.89
C PRO A 207 10.49 -12.64 -9.82
N ILE A 208 10.14 -12.93 -8.57
CA ILE A 208 11.08 -13.07 -7.44
C ILE A 208 10.84 -14.39 -6.69
N GLN A 209 11.60 -14.68 -5.62
CA GLN A 209 11.43 -15.86 -4.75
C GLN A 209 11.44 -17.22 -5.50
N GLY A 210 12.22 -17.33 -6.57
CA GLY A 210 12.32 -18.57 -7.37
C GLY A 210 11.19 -18.73 -8.40
N MET A 211 10.35 -17.72 -8.57
CA MET A 211 9.45 -17.61 -9.71
C MET A 211 10.23 -17.27 -10.98
N THR A 212 9.68 -17.60 -12.15
CA THR A 212 10.41 -17.51 -13.42
C THR A 212 9.72 -16.75 -14.54
N SER A 213 8.42 -16.55 -14.43
CA SER A 213 7.66 -15.80 -15.44
C SER A 213 6.46 -15.12 -14.82
N ILE A 214 6.09 -13.97 -15.37
CA ILE A 214 4.84 -13.30 -15.03
C ILE A 214 3.72 -13.83 -15.93
N GLN A 215 2.57 -14.13 -15.33
CA GLN A 215 1.33 -14.52 -16.00
C GLN A 215 0.27 -13.42 -15.79
N VAL A 216 -0.48 -13.13 -16.84
CA VAL A 216 -1.55 -12.13 -16.83
C VAL A 216 -2.82 -12.78 -17.37
N ASP A 217 -3.82 -12.94 -16.51
CA ASP A 217 -5.11 -13.54 -16.84
C ASP A 217 -6.22 -12.50 -16.70
N TYR A 218 -7.18 -12.51 -17.62
CA TYR A 218 -8.38 -11.68 -17.53
C TYR A 218 -9.62 -12.56 -17.44
N ASP A 219 -10.37 -12.41 -16.35
CA ASP A 219 -11.68 -13.01 -16.17
C ASP A 219 -12.78 -12.04 -16.62
N SER A 220 -13.41 -12.35 -17.75
CA SER A 220 -14.54 -11.59 -18.28
C SER A 220 -15.83 -11.67 -17.46
N GLN A 221 -15.96 -12.65 -16.54
CA GLN A 221 -17.14 -12.75 -15.68
C GLN A 221 -17.04 -11.83 -14.47
N GLY A 222 -15.86 -11.81 -13.84
CA GLY A 222 -15.55 -10.90 -12.74
C GLY A 222 -15.13 -9.50 -13.17
N ASP A 223 -14.89 -9.28 -14.47
CA ASP A 223 -14.26 -8.07 -15.01
C ASP A 223 -12.97 -7.74 -14.25
N LEU A 224 -12.05 -8.71 -14.20
CA LEU A 224 -10.87 -8.67 -13.34
C LEU A 224 -9.63 -9.19 -14.07
N THR A 225 -8.58 -8.39 -14.10
CA THR A 225 -7.24 -8.81 -14.51
C THR A 225 -6.44 -9.24 -13.29
N THR A 226 -5.85 -10.43 -13.33
CA THR A 226 -4.96 -10.95 -12.28
C THR A 226 -3.55 -11.13 -12.85
N VAL A 227 -2.55 -10.63 -12.14
CA VAL A 227 -1.13 -10.78 -12.45
C VAL A 227 -0.47 -11.58 -11.35
N THR A 228 0.18 -12.67 -11.73
CA THR A 228 0.87 -13.58 -10.81
C THR A 228 2.25 -13.94 -11.37
N ALA A 229 3.13 -14.49 -10.53
CA ALA A 229 4.35 -15.12 -11.00
C ALA A 229 4.24 -16.64 -10.89
N VAL A 230 4.77 -17.35 -11.88
CA VAL A 230 4.71 -18.81 -11.98
C VAL A 230 6.07 -19.39 -11.60
N PRO A 231 6.11 -20.41 -10.72
CA PRO A 231 7.35 -21.09 -10.38
C PRO A 231 7.87 -21.85 -11.59
N GLU A 232 9.18 -22.06 -11.62
CA GLU A 232 9.81 -22.93 -12.60
C GLU A 232 9.11 -24.30 -12.56
N PRO A 233 8.63 -24.85 -13.70
CA PRO A 233 7.90 -26.11 -13.67
C PRO A 233 8.71 -27.19 -12.97
N ALA A 234 8.12 -27.85 -11.96
CA ALA A 234 8.72 -28.97 -11.22
C ALA A 234 9.20 -30.12 -12.13
N THR A 235 8.81 -30.08 -13.41
CA THR A 235 9.35 -30.85 -14.53
C THR A 235 10.87 -30.86 -14.60
N LEU A 236 11.59 -29.79 -14.27
CA LEU A 236 13.06 -29.81 -14.22
C LEU A 236 13.59 -30.71 -13.10
N THR A 237 12.98 -30.64 -11.91
CA THR A 237 13.30 -31.51 -10.77
C THR A 237 13.00 -32.97 -11.09
N LEU A 238 11.88 -33.23 -11.78
CA LEU A 238 11.49 -34.57 -12.21
C LEU A 238 12.40 -35.13 -13.31
N LEU A 239 12.85 -34.30 -14.26
CA LEU A 239 13.84 -34.68 -15.27
C LEU A 239 15.22 -34.95 -14.64
N GLY A 240 15.61 -34.20 -13.60
CA GLY A 240 16.83 -34.44 -12.83
C GLY A 240 16.81 -35.79 -12.09
N ILE A 241 15.73 -36.08 -11.37
CA ILE A 241 15.54 -37.35 -10.64
C ILE A 241 15.40 -38.53 -11.62
N GLY A 242 14.65 -38.34 -12.72
CA GLY A 242 14.52 -39.30 -13.81
C GLY A 242 15.86 -39.60 -14.49
N GLY A 243 16.68 -38.58 -14.74
CA GLY A 243 18.03 -38.72 -15.29
C GLY A 243 18.97 -39.49 -14.35
N LEU A 244 18.99 -39.14 -13.06
CA LEU A 244 19.83 -39.81 -12.05
C LEU A 244 19.45 -41.28 -11.83
N SER A 245 18.16 -41.60 -11.90
CA SER A 245 17.69 -42.99 -11.81
C SER A 245 18.07 -43.82 -13.04
N LEU A 246 18.16 -43.22 -14.24
CA LEU A 246 18.70 -43.86 -15.44
C LEU A 246 20.22 -44.13 -15.33
N PHE A 247 21.00 -43.21 -14.77
CA PHE A 247 22.45 -43.41 -14.58
C PHE A 247 22.76 -44.52 -13.56
N ARG A 248 21.97 -44.68 -12.50
CA ARG A 248 22.14 -45.78 -11.53
C ARG A 248 21.91 -47.16 -12.14
N ARG A 249 21.05 -47.27 -13.15
CA ARG A 249 20.76 -48.55 -13.81
C ARG A 249 21.89 -49.02 -14.73
N LYS A 250 22.66 -48.09 -15.30
CA LYS A 250 23.73 -48.39 -16.27
C LYS A 250 25.05 -48.90 -15.64
N ARG A 251 25.22 -48.78 -14.32
CA ARG A 251 26.43 -49.23 -13.58
C ARG A 251 26.38 -50.69 -13.08
N LYS A 252 25.30 -51.44 -13.36
CA LYS A 252 25.15 -52.84 -12.91
C LYS A 252 25.44 -53.91 -13.97
N ASN A 253 26.03 -53.54 -15.10
CA ASN A 253 26.59 -54.46 -16.09
C ASN A 253 28.09 -54.19 -16.24
#